data_AF-A0A946KXE5-F1
#
_entry.id   AF-A0A946KXE5-F1
#
_cell.length_a   1.000
_cell.length_b   1.000
_cell.length_c   1.000
_cell.angle_alpha   90.00
_cell.angle_beta   90.00
_cell.angle_gamma   90.00
#
_symmetry.space_group_name_H-M   'P 1'
#
loop_
_entity.id
_entity.type
_entity.pdbx_description
1 polymer ?
#
loop_
_entity_poly.entity_id
_entity_poly.type
_entity_poly.pdbx_seq_one_letter_code
_entity_poly.pdbx_strand_id
1 'polypeptide(L)' 'MSFTTSKAFTIAIENIAKEKKLTHMDAVLYYCEKEGIEPDSVGSLVSKGLKEKIEANARELNFLPKRAQLPI' A
#
# COMPACT_ATOMS: atom_id res chain seq x y z
N MET A 1 -14.59 -12.92 -9.28
CA MET A 1 -13.76 -12.48 -10.41
C MET A 1 -12.31 -12.51 -9.95
N SER A 2 -11.47 -13.38 -10.53
CA SER A 2 -10.09 -13.60 -10.04
C SER A 2 -9.12 -12.63 -10.71
N PHE A 3 -8.87 -11.46 -10.12
CA PHE A 3 -7.85 -10.53 -10.59
C PHE A 3 -6.49 -10.85 -9.95
N THR A 4 -5.87 -11.93 -10.41
CA THR A 4 -4.55 -12.39 -9.96
C THR A 4 -3.42 -11.63 -10.67
N THR A 5 -3.26 -10.33 -10.40
CA THR A 5 -2.03 -9.63 -10.81
C THR A 5 -1.68 -8.52 -9.84
N SER A 6 -0.45 -8.53 -9.32
CA SER A 6 0.10 -7.52 -8.40
C SER A 6 -0.08 -6.07 -8.92
N LYS A 7 -0.11 -5.89 -10.24
CA LYS A 7 -0.38 -4.60 -10.90
C LYS A 7 -1.80 -4.10 -10.67
N ALA A 8 -2.81 -4.96 -10.83
CA ALA A 8 -4.22 -4.60 -10.60
C ALA A 8 -4.46 -4.26 -9.13
N PHE A 9 -3.87 -5.06 -8.23
CA PHE A 9 -3.88 -4.79 -6.80
C PHE A 9 -3.29 -3.42 -6.46
N THR A 10 -2.09 -3.11 -6.98
CA THR A 10 -1.44 -1.81 -6.77
C THR A 10 -2.34 -0.64 -7.21
N ILE A 11 -2.97 -0.74 -8.38
CA ILE A 11 -3.88 0.29 -8.88
C ILE A 11 -5.12 0.44 -7.99
N ALA A 12 -5.71 -0.66 -7.52
CA ALA A 12 -6.85 -0.62 -6.61
C ALA A 12 -6.50 0.10 -5.30
N ILE A 13 -5.36 -0.23 -4.70
CA ILE A 13 -4.87 0.40 -3.47
C ILE A 13 -4.61 1.90 -3.69
N GLU A 14 -3.96 2.27 -4.80
CA GLU A 14 -3.70 3.69 -5.09
C GLU A 14 -4.99 4.50 -5.27
N ASN A 15 -6.02 3.92 -5.90
CA ASN A 15 -7.32 4.57 -6.04
C ASN A 15 -8.01 4.74 -4.68
N ILE A 16 -8.02 3.70 -3.84
CA ILE A 16 -8.60 3.75 -2.49
C ILE A 16 -7.88 4.79 -1.64
N ALA A 17 -6.54 4.79 -1.67
CA ALA A 17 -5.71 5.75 -0.95
C ALA A 17 -6.02 7.20 -1.37
N LYS A 18 -6.19 7.46 -2.67
CA LYS A 18 -6.54 8.79 -3.20
C LYS A 18 -7.97 9.20 -2.85
N GLU A 19 -8.93 8.32 -3.08
CA GLU A 19 -10.36 8.59 -2.89
C GLU A 19 -10.68 8.85 -1.41
N LYS A 20 -10.13 8.04 -0.51
CA LYS A 20 -10.35 8.16 0.93
C LYS A 20 -9.30 8.99 1.66
N LYS A 21 -8.28 9.48 0.96
CA LYS A 21 -7.11 10.17 1.53
C LYS A 21 -6.48 9.37 2.70
N LEU A 22 -6.34 8.07 2.48
CA LEU A 22 -5.75 7.13 3.44
C LEU A 22 -4.30 6.81 3.05
N THR A 23 -3.53 6.30 4.00
CA THR A 23 -2.19 5.78 3.70
C THR A 23 -2.30 4.54 2.82
N HIS A 24 -1.22 4.19 2.11
CA HIS A 24 -1.19 2.95 1.32
C HIS A 24 -1.41 1.71 2.21
N MET A 25 -0.99 1.75 3.48
CA MET A 25 -1.19 0.67 4.45
C MET A 25 -2.68 0.53 4.83
N ASP A 26 -3.33 1.65 5.16
CA ASP A 26 -4.77 1.68 5.48
C ASP A 26 -5.63 1.30 4.27
N ALA A 27 -5.24 1.73 3.08
CA ALA A 27 -5.93 1.36 1.84
C ALA A 27 -5.84 -0.16 1.58
N VAL A 28 -4.71 -0.80 1.89
CA VAL A 28 -4.55 -2.26 1.83
C VAL A 28 -5.50 -2.94 2.82
N LEU A 29 -5.52 -2.49 4.08
CA LEU A 29 -6.41 -3.06 5.10
C LEU A 29 -7.88 -2.90 4.73
N TYR A 30 -8.26 -1.72 4.22
CA TYR A 30 -9.62 -1.47 3.74
C TYR A 30 -10.00 -2.39 2.58
N TYR A 31 -9.09 -2.59 1.62
CA TYR A 31 -9.33 -3.54 0.53
C TYR A 31 -9.52 -4.97 1.05
N CYS A 32 -8.67 -5.38 1.99
CA CYS A 32 -8.76 -6.69 2.64
C CYS A 32 -10.11 -6.88 3.36
N GLU A 33 -10.54 -5.88 4.12
CA GLU A 33 -11.84 -5.90 4.82
C GLU A 33 -13.03 -5.96 3.85
N LYS A 34 -12.96 -5.22 2.74
CA LYS A 34 -14.03 -5.17 1.72
C LYS A 34 -14.18 -6.46 0.94
N GLU A 35 -13.07 -7.09 0.58
CA GLU A 35 -13.05 -8.36 -0.17
C GLU A 35 -13.12 -9.58 0.76
N GLY A 36 -13.00 -9.39 2.08
CA GLY A 36 -12.94 -10.49 3.05
C GLY A 36 -11.65 -11.32 2.94
N ILE A 37 -10.55 -10.69 2.54
CA ILE A 37 -9.24 -11.32 2.36
C ILE A 37 -8.38 -11.06 3.60
N GLU A 38 -7.61 -12.06 4.02
CA GLU A 38 -6.65 -11.85 5.10
C GLU A 38 -5.46 -10.97 4.66
N PRO A 39 -5.03 -10.01 5.50
CA PRO A 39 -3.92 -9.12 5.16
C PRO A 39 -2.60 -9.88 4.94
N ASP A 40 -2.44 -11.06 5.56
CA ASP A 40 -1.30 -11.94 5.34
C ASP A 40 -1.25 -12.47 3.90
N SER A 41 -2.41 -12.82 3.34
CA SER A 41 -2.55 -13.34 1.98
C SER A 41 -2.23 -12.29 0.91
N VAL A 42 -2.48 -11.00 1.18
CA VAL A 42 -2.15 -9.94 0.22
C VAL A 42 -0.68 -9.53 0.26
N GLY A 43 0.09 -9.94 1.27
CA GLY A 43 1.51 -9.61 1.40
C GLY A 43 2.34 -10.03 0.18
N SER A 44 1.98 -11.14 -0.47
CA SER A 44 2.58 -11.61 -1.73
C SER A 44 2.18 -10.78 -2.97
N LEU A 45 1.03 -10.09 -2.91
CA LEU A 45 0.52 -9.22 -3.97
C LEU A 45 1.08 -7.80 -3.88
N VAL A 46 1.64 -7.40 -2.74
CA VAL A 46 2.29 -6.09 -2.56
C VAL A 46 3.60 -6.06 -3.35
N SER A 47 3.56 -5.43 -4.53
CA SER A 47 4.72 -5.15 -5.37
C SER A 47 5.77 -4.30 -4.66
N LYS A 48 7.03 -4.39 -5.10
CA LYS A 48 8.14 -3.55 -4.58
C LYS A 48 7.78 -2.06 -4.56
N GLY A 49 7.21 -1.55 -5.66
CA GLY A 49 6.81 -0.14 -5.74
C GLY A 49 5.70 0.26 -4.75
N LEU A 50 4.80 -0.67 -4.40
CA LEU A 50 3.79 -0.41 -3.37
C LEU A 50 4.43 -0.41 -1.97
N LYS A 51 5.40 -1.31 -1.70
CA LYS A 51 6.18 -1.29 -0.45
C LYS A 51 6.93 0.03 -0.28
N GLU A 52 7.54 0.55 -1.35
CA GLU A 52 8.24 1.84 -1.33
C GLU A 52 7.29 3.00 -0.98
N LYS A 53 6.06 2.99 -1.52
CA LYS A 53 5.02 3.97 -1.17
C LYS A 53 4.54 3.86 0.28
N ILE A 54 4.35 2.62 0.77
CA ILE A 54 4.00 2.36 2.18
C ILE A 54 5.13 2.86 3.09
N GLU A 55 6.38 2.56 2.76
CA GLU A 55 7.55 3.01 3.51
C GLU A 55 7.67 4.54 3.51
N ALA A 56 7.39 5.19 2.39
CA ALA A 56 7.34 6.65 2.29
C ALA A 56 6.29 7.22 3.25
N ASN A 57 5.05 6.72 3.23
CA ASN A 57 4.02 7.17 4.17
C ASN A 57 4.40 6.92 5.63
N ALA A 58 4.98 5.75 5.95
CA ALA A 58 5.42 5.44 7.30
C ALA A 58 6.51 6.42 7.78
N ARG A 59 7.40 6.87 6.88
CA ARG A 59 8.40 7.92 7.19
C ARG A 59 7.77 9.29 7.35
N GLU A 60 6.83 9.67 6.48
CA GLU A 60 6.09 10.94 6.59
C GLU A 60 5.34 11.04 7.92
N LEU A 61 4.79 9.92 8.38
CA LEU A 61 4.09 9.79 9.66
C LEU A 61 5.04 9.57 10.85
N ASN A 62 6.37 9.62 10.65
CA ASN A 62 7.41 9.43 11.66
C ASN A 62 7.37 8.04 12.36
N PHE A 63 6.78 7.01 11.74
CA PHE A 63 6.85 5.62 12.21
C PHE A 63 8.19 4.95 11.91
N LEU A 64 8.94 5.47 10.94
CA LEU A 64 10.27 4.98 10.57
C LEU A 64 11.33 6.08 10.66
N PRO A 65 12.59 5.76 11.00
CA PRO A 65 13.67 6.73 10.99
C PRO A 65 13.83 7.33 9.59
N LYS A 66 14.02 8.66 9.56
CA LYS A 66 14.23 9.41 8.32
C LYS A 66 15.54 8.92 7.69
N ARG A 67 15.47 8.41 6.45
CA ARG A 67 16.67 8.15 5.66
C ARG A 67 17.19 9.48 5.11
N ALA A 68 18.50 9.63 5.03
CA ALA A 68 19.11 10.70 4.25
C ALA A 68 18.64 10.53 2.80
N GLN A 69 17.75 11.42 2.35
CA GLN A 69 17.43 11.52 0.94
C GLN A 69 18.59 12.26 0.30
N LEU A 70 19.16 11.69 -0.76
CA LEU A 70 20.14 12.42 -1.56
C LEU A 70 19.49 13.75 -1.98
N PRO A 71 20.12 14.89 -1.69
CA PRO A 71 19.68 16.14 -2.29
C PRO A 71 19.76 15.94 -3.81
N ILE A 72 18.64 16.17 -4.49
CA ILE A 72 18.59 16.21 -5.96
C ILE A 72 19.50 17.32 -6.51
#